data_AF-A0A933CY97-F1
#
_entry.id   AF-A0A933CY97-F1
#
_cell.length_a   1.000
_cell.length_b   1.000
_cell.length_c   1.000
_cell.angle_alpha   90.00
_cell.angle_beta   90.00
_cell.angle_gamma   90.00
#
_symmetry.space_group_name_H-M   'P 1'
#
loop_
_entity.id
_entity.type
_entity.pdbx_description
1 polymer ?
#
loop_
_entity_poly.entity_id
_entity_poly.type
_entity_poly.pdbx_seq_one_letter_code
_entity_poly.pdbx_strand_id
1 'polypeptide(L)'
;MKRLVSALFLIVALSPVSAFGFGEVFKVETTGTEYCGDFFSRRISPTNNVDWWVRVVSDTELSVSYTPDFQPGTFFAIFGQTYQTGSTSAAFVGGQLFQDLSYVTIQGKATYDKKTGAIKSLAGTFISKDLMGDGCFSSGTFKTVRRVL
;
A
#
# COMPACT_ATOMS: atom_id res chain seq x y z
N MET A 1 -48.94 -34.03 2.77
CA MET A 1 -48.60 -32.62 2.48
C MET A 1 -47.37 -32.25 3.29
N LYS A 2 -46.51 -31.42 2.69
CA LYS A 2 -45.06 -31.38 2.84
C LYS A 2 -44.60 -30.86 4.22
N ARG A 3 -43.69 -31.61 4.86
CA ARG A 3 -42.84 -31.11 5.95
C ARG A 3 -41.81 -30.16 5.33
N LEU A 4 -42.00 -28.86 5.49
CA LEU A 4 -40.99 -27.85 5.20
C LEU A 4 -39.94 -27.92 6.32
N VAL A 5 -38.91 -28.72 6.07
CA VAL A 5 -37.65 -28.62 6.80
C VAL A 5 -37.03 -27.29 6.40
N SER A 6 -37.11 -26.29 7.27
CA SER A 6 -36.33 -25.07 7.14
C SER A 6 -34.85 -25.44 7.23
N ALA A 7 -34.23 -25.66 6.07
CA ALA A 7 -32.78 -25.72 5.95
C ALA A 7 -32.25 -24.30 6.23
N LEU A 8 -31.85 -24.09 7.48
CA LEU A 8 -31.04 -22.96 7.90
C LEU A 8 -29.75 -23.01 7.07
N PHE A 9 -29.71 -22.27 5.95
CA PHE A 9 -28.48 -22.03 5.22
C PHE A 9 -27.61 -21.13 6.09
N LEU A 10 -26.88 -21.77 7.01
CA LEU A 10 -25.73 -21.19 7.66
C LEU A 10 -24.63 -21.13 6.59
N ILE A 11 -24.74 -20.18 5.65
CA ILE A 11 -23.59 -19.72 4.89
C ILE A 11 -22.80 -18.88 5.91
N VAL A 12 -22.08 -19.58 6.79
CA VAL A 12 -20.87 -18.99 7.37
C VAL A 12 -20.02 -18.73 6.15
N ALA A 13 -19.99 -17.46 5.72
CA ALA A 13 -18.99 -16.95 4.83
C ALA A 13 -17.63 -17.16 5.52
N LEU A 14 -17.11 -18.38 5.42
CA LEU A 14 -15.68 -18.65 5.39
C LEU A 14 -15.17 -18.08 4.08
N SER A 15 -15.36 -16.77 3.86
CA SER A 15 -14.38 -16.05 3.08
C SER A 15 -13.08 -16.28 3.85
N PRO A 16 -12.04 -16.88 3.25
CA PRO A 16 -10.74 -16.82 3.85
C PRO A 16 -10.40 -15.33 3.85
N VAL A 17 -10.71 -14.65 4.95
CA VAL A 17 -9.92 -13.51 5.41
C VAL A 17 -8.59 -14.16 5.82
N SER A 18 -7.88 -14.67 4.82
CA SER A 18 -6.52 -15.17 4.94
C SER A 18 -5.76 -13.96 5.42
N ALA A 19 -5.40 -14.01 6.71
CA ALA A 19 -4.77 -12.97 7.48
C ALA A 19 -3.91 -12.08 6.59
N PHE A 20 -4.47 -10.94 6.17
CA PHE A 20 -3.66 -9.83 5.74
C PHE A 20 -2.66 -9.61 6.90
N GLY A 21 -1.38 -9.53 6.58
CA GLY A 21 -0.29 -9.35 7.55
C GLY A 21 -0.40 -7.98 8.23
N PHE A 22 -1.43 -7.79 9.04
CA PHE A 22 -1.74 -6.54 9.71
C PHE A 22 -0.60 -6.21 10.68
N GLY A 23 -0.13 -4.97 10.62
CA GLY A 23 0.96 -4.47 11.45
C GLY A 23 2.35 -4.64 10.84
N GLU A 24 2.52 -5.36 9.73
CA GLU A 24 3.84 -5.54 9.12
C GLU A 24 4.39 -4.23 8.55
N VAL A 25 5.60 -3.86 8.97
CA VAL A 25 6.33 -2.70 8.47
C VAL A 25 7.38 -3.10 7.44
N PHE A 26 7.39 -2.41 6.30
CA PHE A 26 8.36 -2.59 5.23
C PHE A 26 9.06 -1.29 4.87
N LYS A 27 10.39 -1.31 4.73
CA LYS A 27 11.11 -0.27 4.00
C LYS A 27 10.80 -0.37 2.51
N VAL A 28 10.53 0.76 1.89
CA VAL A 28 10.19 0.89 0.47
C VAL A 28 11.33 1.59 -0.27
N GLU A 29 11.72 1.03 -1.40
CA GLU A 29 12.56 1.70 -2.38
C GLU A 29 11.70 2.23 -3.52
N THR A 30 12.00 3.45 -3.96
CA THR A 30 11.32 4.10 -5.08
C THR A 30 12.30 4.36 -6.22
N THR A 31 11.84 4.23 -7.46
CA THR A 31 12.57 4.64 -8.65
C THR A 31 11.63 5.38 -9.58
N GLY A 32 12.05 6.51 -10.13
CA GLY A 32 11.14 7.34 -10.93
C GLY A 32 11.76 8.64 -11.35
N THR A 33 10.90 9.62 -11.60
CA THR A 33 11.27 10.98 -11.96
C THR A 33 10.44 11.94 -11.12
N GLU A 34 11.12 12.95 -10.58
CA GLU A 34 10.51 14.11 -9.94
C GLU A 34 10.66 15.33 -10.84
N TYR A 35 9.64 16.17 -10.87
CA TYR A 35 9.52 17.38 -11.66
C TYR A 35 9.18 18.54 -10.73
N CYS A 36 10.07 19.53 -10.64
CA CYS A 36 9.92 20.70 -9.78
C CYS A 36 10.02 21.98 -10.62
N GLY A 37 9.00 22.83 -10.57
CA GLY A 37 8.93 24.03 -11.42
C GLY A 37 8.91 23.72 -12.92
N ASP A 38 9.15 24.73 -13.75
CA ASP A 38 8.76 24.66 -15.17
C ASP A 38 9.63 23.73 -16.04
N PHE A 39 10.87 23.40 -15.63
CA PHE A 39 11.78 22.59 -16.46
C PHE A 39 12.81 21.74 -15.69
N PHE A 40 12.76 21.67 -14.36
CA PHE A 40 13.72 20.87 -13.59
C PHE A 40 13.16 19.48 -13.33
N SER A 41 13.83 18.45 -13.85
CA SER A 41 13.53 17.06 -13.51
C SER A 41 14.75 16.39 -12.89
N ARG A 42 14.53 15.62 -11.82
CA ARG A 42 15.56 14.75 -11.25
C ARG A 42 15.11 13.30 -11.22
N ARG A 43 16.05 12.40 -11.44
CA ARG A 43 15.80 10.96 -11.31
C ARG A 43 15.73 10.58 -9.84
N ILE A 44 14.69 9.84 -9.46
CA ILE A 44 14.58 9.14 -8.17
C ILE A 44 15.15 7.74 -8.36
N SER A 45 16.05 7.33 -7.47
CA SER A 45 16.62 6.00 -7.37
C SER A 45 16.77 5.60 -5.90
N PRO A 46 16.98 4.31 -5.58
CA PRO A 46 17.18 3.86 -4.20
C PRO A 46 18.39 4.50 -3.48
N THR A 47 19.26 5.17 -4.22
CA THR A 47 20.47 5.84 -3.69
C THR A 47 20.26 7.31 -3.36
N ASN A 48 19.16 7.92 -3.83
CA ASN A 48 18.87 9.34 -3.65
C ASN A 48 17.41 9.62 -3.29
N ASN A 49 16.62 8.59 -3.03
CA ASN A 49 15.24 8.73 -2.61
C ASN A 49 15.15 9.04 -1.10
N VAL A 50 14.04 9.65 -0.72
CA VAL A 50 13.62 9.69 0.68
C VAL A 50 13.32 8.26 1.13
N ASP A 51 13.75 7.91 2.33
CA ASP A 51 13.40 6.62 2.90
C ASP A 51 11.92 6.62 3.29
N TRP A 52 11.18 5.63 2.82
CA TRP A 52 9.77 5.45 3.10
C TRP A 52 9.52 4.10 3.76
N TRP A 53 8.55 4.08 4.67
CA TRP A 53 8.06 2.87 5.31
C TRP A 53 6.57 2.71 5.08
N VAL A 54 6.15 1.48 4.81
CA VAL A 54 4.73 1.12 4.68
C VAL A 54 4.36 0.16 5.79
N ARG A 55 3.27 0.46 6.50
CA ARG A 55 2.58 -0.45 7.40
C ARG A 55 1.27 -0.86 6.77
N VAL A 56 1.02 -2.16 6.73
CA VAL A 56 -0.28 -2.68 6.29
C VAL A 56 -1.23 -2.64 7.47
N VAL A 57 -2.23 -1.76 7.43
CA VAL A 57 -3.20 -1.59 8.54
C VAL A 57 -4.40 -2.49 8.32
N SER A 58 -4.96 -2.45 7.12
CA SER A 58 -6.09 -3.29 6.71
C SER A 58 -5.96 -3.71 5.24
N ASP A 59 -6.95 -4.43 4.72
CA ASP A 59 -7.10 -4.72 3.29
C ASP A 59 -7.49 -3.47 2.46
N THR A 60 -7.87 -2.40 3.14
CA THR A 60 -8.30 -1.11 2.57
C THR A 60 -7.42 0.06 2.97
N GLU A 61 -6.40 -0.16 3.80
CA GLU A 61 -5.57 0.90 4.36
C GLU A 61 -4.09 0.51 4.49
N LEU A 62 -3.23 1.39 4.00
CA LEU A 62 -1.78 1.38 4.25
C LEU A 62 -1.39 2.68 4.95
N SER A 63 -0.59 2.61 6.01
CA SER A 63 0.10 3.82 6.51
C SER A 63 1.45 3.95 5.84
N VAL A 64 1.78 5.14 5.36
CA VAL A 64 3.08 5.48 4.78
C VAL A 64 3.79 6.48 5.70
N SER A 65 5.05 6.22 6.02
CA SER A 65 5.83 6.99 6.99
C SER A 65 7.20 7.39 6.46
N TYR A 66 7.67 8.56 6.90
CA TYR A 66 9.03 9.05 6.72
C TYR A 66 10.03 8.48 7.74
N THR A 67 9.54 7.77 8.75
CA THR A 67 10.35 7.14 9.80
C THR A 67 9.96 5.68 9.99
N PRO A 68 10.89 4.79 10.38
CA PRO A 68 10.60 3.36 10.57
C PRO A 68 9.62 3.07 11.70
N ASP A 69 9.53 3.96 12.69
CA ASP A 69 8.75 3.81 13.92
C ASP A 69 7.37 4.49 13.88
N PHE A 70 7.03 5.17 12.78
CA PHE A 70 5.73 5.86 12.61
C PHE A 70 5.45 6.85 13.74
N GLN A 71 6.41 7.75 14.00
CA GLN A 71 6.23 8.81 15.00
C GLN A 71 4.99 9.66 14.68
N PRO A 72 4.26 10.16 15.69
CA PRO A 72 3.11 11.02 15.45
C PRO A 72 3.48 12.21 14.54
N GLY A 73 2.72 12.40 13.47
CA GLY A 73 2.95 13.47 12.49
C GLY A 73 3.95 13.14 11.38
N THR A 74 4.58 11.96 11.37
CA THR A 74 5.52 11.54 10.31
C THR A 74 4.93 10.54 9.32
N PHE A 75 3.62 10.26 9.42
CA PHE A 75 2.95 9.30 8.56
C PHE A 75 1.56 9.80 8.13
N PHE A 76 1.08 9.25 7.03
CA PHE A 76 -0.26 9.44 6.52
C PHE A 76 -0.86 8.12 6.07
N ALA A 77 -2.20 8.05 6.01
CA ALA A 77 -2.90 6.89 5.49
C ALA A 77 -3.10 7.02 3.98
N ILE A 78 -3.00 5.89 3.28
CA ILE A 78 -3.47 5.68 1.91
C ILE A 78 -4.64 4.70 2.00
N PHE A 79 -5.81 5.15 1.53
CA PHE A 79 -7.02 4.33 1.50
C PHE A 79 -7.23 3.76 0.11
N GLY A 80 -7.76 2.55 0.03
CA GLY A 80 -7.86 1.84 -1.23
C GLY A 80 -8.63 0.53 -1.17
N GLN A 81 -8.41 -0.27 -2.21
CA GLN A 81 -9.02 -1.58 -2.36
C GLN A 81 -7.97 -2.61 -2.76
N THR A 82 -8.09 -3.80 -2.18
CA THR A 82 -7.26 -4.95 -2.49
C THR A 82 -8.12 -6.08 -3.04
N TYR A 83 -7.70 -6.64 -4.17
CA TYR A 83 -8.40 -7.68 -4.91
C TYR A 83 -7.54 -8.93 -5.00
N GLN A 84 -8.02 -10.05 -4.47
CA GLN A 84 -7.30 -11.32 -4.60
C GLN A 84 -7.23 -11.74 -6.07
N THR A 85 -6.01 -11.96 -6.57
CA THR A 85 -5.75 -12.36 -7.97
C THR A 85 -5.25 -13.80 -8.09
N GLY A 86 -4.92 -14.43 -6.96
CA GLY A 86 -4.50 -15.81 -6.89
C GLY A 86 -4.38 -16.29 -5.44
N SER A 87 -3.95 -17.53 -5.28
CA SER A 87 -3.78 -18.14 -3.94
C SER A 87 -2.70 -17.49 -3.09
N THR A 88 -1.74 -16.78 -3.70
CA THR A 88 -0.65 -16.09 -3.01
C THR A 88 -0.41 -14.68 -3.54
N SER A 89 -1.42 -14.06 -4.17
CA SER A 89 -1.30 -12.69 -4.67
C SER A 89 -2.60 -11.91 -4.67
N ALA A 90 -2.47 -10.59 -4.52
CA ALA A 90 -3.54 -9.63 -4.72
C ALA A 90 -3.05 -8.43 -5.53
N ALA A 91 -3.96 -7.82 -6.29
CA ALA A 91 -3.76 -6.48 -6.84
C ALA A 91 -4.32 -5.44 -5.85
N PHE A 92 -3.73 -4.26 -5.80
CA PHE A 92 -4.25 -3.17 -4.98
C PHE A 92 -4.19 -1.84 -5.73
N VAL A 93 -5.08 -0.93 -5.34
CA VAL A 93 -5.07 0.48 -5.75
C VAL A 93 -5.46 1.31 -4.54
N GLY A 94 -4.83 2.46 -4.35
CA GLY A 94 -5.15 3.36 -3.26
C GLY A 94 -4.64 4.78 -3.51
N GLY A 95 -5.14 5.72 -2.72
CA GLY A 95 -4.65 7.08 -2.75
C GLY A 95 -5.02 7.87 -1.51
N GLN A 96 -4.47 9.09 -1.45
CA GLN A 96 -4.75 10.09 -0.44
C GLN A 96 -4.72 11.47 -1.11
N LEU A 97 -5.75 12.27 -0.87
CA LEU A 97 -5.82 13.68 -1.23
C LEU A 97 -5.81 14.49 0.07
N PHE A 98 -4.84 15.38 0.22
CA PHE A 98 -4.70 16.22 1.39
C PHE A 98 -5.44 17.55 1.21
N GLN A 99 -5.63 18.30 2.30
CA GLN A 99 -6.41 19.54 2.30
C GLN A 99 -5.75 20.66 1.45
N ASP A 100 -4.43 20.62 1.29
CA ASP A 100 -3.64 21.54 0.48
C ASP A 100 -3.57 21.13 -1.01
N LEU A 101 -4.37 20.14 -1.43
CA LEU A 101 -4.40 19.58 -2.78
C LEU A 101 -3.12 18.82 -3.17
N SER A 102 -2.19 18.58 -2.23
CA SER A 102 -1.18 17.55 -2.39
C SER A 102 -1.85 16.17 -2.45
N TYR A 103 -1.21 15.20 -3.11
CA TYR A 103 -1.80 13.87 -3.24
C TYR A 103 -0.76 12.79 -3.47
N VAL A 104 -1.19 11.56 -3.24
CA VAL A 104 -0.47 10.36 -3.66
C VAL A 104 -1.47 9.30 -4.10
N THR A 105 -1.11 8.58 -5.15
CA THR A 105 -1.82 7.39 -5.61
C THR A 105 -0.81 6.27 -5.82
N ILE A 106 -1.25 5.05 -5.53
CA ILE A 106 -0.48 3.84 -5.74
C ILE A 106 -1.36 2.79 -6.39
N GLN A 107 -0.75 1.95 -7.21
CA GLN A 107 -1.37 0.72 -7.69
C GLN A 107 -0.30 -0.35 -7.86
N GLY A 108 -0.63 -1.61 -7.59
CA GLY A 108 0.39 -2.65 -7.60
C GLY A 108 -0.11 -4.03 -7.23
N LYS A 109 0.85 -4.86 -6.81
CA LYS A 109 0.65 -6.25 -6.43
C LYS A 109 1.23 -6.52 -5.05
N ALA A 110 0.43 -7.17 -4.21
CA ALA A 110 0.87 -7.80 -2.98
C ALA A 110 1.14 -9.29 -3.24
N THR A 111 2.24 -9.80 -2.69
CA THR A 111 2.56 -11.24 -2.68
C THR A 111 2.55 -11.74 -1.25
N TYR A 112 1.92 -12.88 -1.04
CA TYR A 112 1.76 -13.48 0.29
C TYR A 112 2.64 -14.71 0.47
N ASP A 113 3.07 -14.95 1.70
CA ASP A 113 3.66 -16.23 2.08
C ASP A 113 2.59 -17.32 2.08
N LYS A 114 2.83 -18.42 1.37
CA LYS A 114 1.86 -19.50 1.21
C LYS A 114 1.53 -20.22 2.52
N LYS A 115 2.47 -20.24 3.48
CA LYS A 115 2.33 -20.96 4.74
C LYS A 115 1.67 -20.10 5.81
N THR A 116 2.05 -18.84 5.90
CA THR A 116 1.59 -17.94 6.98
C THR A 116 0.47 -17.00 6.55
N GLY A 117 0.24 -16.80 5.25
CA GLY A 117 -0.69 -15.80 4.72
C GLY A 117 -0.18 -14.35 4.81
N ALA A 118 0.95 -14.13 5.49
CA ALA A 118 1.56 -12.82 5.70
C ALA A 118 1.99 -12.16 4.38
N ILE A 119 2.08 -10.82 4.38
CA ILE A 119 2.58 -10.11 3.22
C ILE A 119 4.10 -10.31 3.15
N LYS A 120 4.55 -10.82 2.01
CA LYS A 120 5.97 -10.99 1.73
C LYS A 120 6.57 -9.74 1.08
N SER A 121 5.81 -9.14 0.16
CA SER A 121 6.26 -7.97 -0.58
C SER A 121 5.10 -7.21 -1.20
N LEU A 122 5.27 -5.89 -1.30
CA LEU A 122 4.45 -5.00 -2.10
C LEU A 122 5.32 -4.40 -3.20
N ALA A 123 4.80 -4.33 -4.43
CA ALA A 123 5.45 -3.61 -5.53
C ALA A 123 4.41 -2.99 -6.44
N GLY A 124 4.72 -1.84 -7.03
CA GLY A 124 3.74 -1.10 -7.83
C GLY A 124 4.29 0.15 -8.47
N THR A 125 3.37 0.98 -8.94
CA THR A 125 3.61 2.33 -9.44
C THR A 125 3.01 3.35 -8.51
N PHE A 126 3.60 4.53 -8.43
CA PHE A 126 3.07 5.65 -7.70
C PHE A 126 3.06 6.92 -8.55
N ILE A 127 2.14 7.81 -8.22
CA ILE A 127 2.12 9.20 -8.64
C ILE A 127 1.86 10.04 -7.40
N SER A 128 2.63 11.09 -7.18
CA SER A 128 2.44 12.02 -6.08
C SER A 128 2.67 13.47 -6.50
N LYS A 129 2.10 14.38 -5.73
CA LYS A 129 2.37 15.81 -5.81
C LYS A 129 2.53 16.33 -4.40
N ASP A 130 3.62 17.06 -4.18
CA ASP A 130 3.85 17.93 -3.03
C ASP A 130 3.76 17.23 -1.65
N LEU A 131 4.23 15.99 -1.55
CA LEU A 131 4.24 15.27 -0.26
C LEU A 131 5.24 15.85 0.76
N MET A 132 6.27 16.56 0.26
CA MET A 132 7.35 17.14 1.07
C MET A 132 7.24 18.66 1.23
N GLY A 133 6.22 19.31 0.65
CA GLY A 133 6.06 20.77 0.70
C GLY A 133 6.89 21.55 -0.34
N ASP A 134 7.52 20.87 -1.30
CA ASP A 134 8.40 21.45 -2.32
C ASP A 134 7.68 21.77 -3.65
N GLY A 135 6.38 21.51 -3.74
CA GLY A 135 5.57 21.72 -4.95
C GLY A 135 5.85 20.74 -6.10
N CYS A 136 6.68 19.72 -5.87
CA CYS A 136 7.13 18.81 -6.93
C CYS A 136 6.10 17.71 -7.24
N PHE A 137 6.02 17.35 -8.52
CA PHE A 137 5.31 16.16 -8.98
C PHE A 137 6.29 15.00 -9.14
N SER A 138 5.93 13.82 -8.66
CA SER A 138 6.76 12.62 -8.74
C SER A 138 5.96 11.45 -9.29
N SER A 139 6.60 10.63 -10.11
CA SER A 139 6.00 9.36 -10.58
C SER A 139 7.06 8.30 -10.77
N GLY A 140 6.69 7.04 -10.58
CA GLY A 140 7.63 5.95 -10.69
C GLY A 140 7.10 4.61 -10.21
N THR A 141 8.03 3.75 -9.84
CA THR A 141 7.79 2.44 -9.25
C THR A 141 8.29 2.37 -7.82
N PHE A 142 7.70 1.47 -7.06
CA PHE A 142 8.15 1.17 -5.71
C PHE A 142 8.17 -0.34 -5.47
N LYS A 143 9.01 -0.76 -4.51
CA LYS A 143 9.04 -2.14 -4.01
C LYS A 143 9.46 -2.16 -2.54
N THR A 144 8.92 -3.09 -1.78
CA THR A 144 9.38 -3.38 -0.41
C THR A 144 10.71 -4.14 -0.46
N VAL A 145 11.71 -3.72 0.31
CA VAL A 145 13.04 -4.35 0.31
C VAL A 145 13.47 -4.96 1.64
N ARG A 146 12.88 -4.52 2.74
CA ARG A 146 13.19 -5.05 4.07
C ARG A 146 11.96 -5.00 4.96
N ARG A 147 11.64 -6.12 5.60
CA ARG A 147 10.68 -6.15 6.73
C ARG A 147 11.39 -5.67 7.99
N VAL A 148 10.81 -4.70 8.68
CA VAL A 148 11.46 -4.00 9.82
C VAL A 148 10.93 -4.47 11.19
N LEU A 149 9.86 -5.28 11.18
CA LEU A 149 9.02 -5.72 12.31
C LEU A 149 7.85 -4.78 12.55
#